data_AF-A0A4R3YDP3-F1
#
_entry.id   AF-A0A4R3YDP3-F1
#
_cell.length_a   1.000
_cell.length_b   1.000
_cell.length_c   1.000
_cell.angle_alpha   90.00
_cell.angle_beta   90.00
_cell.angle_gamma   90.00
#
_symmetry.space_group_name_H-M   'P 1'
#
loop_
_entity.id
_entity.type
_entity.pdbx_description
1 polymer ?
#
loop_
_entity_poly.entity_id
_entity_poly.type
_entity_poly.pdbx_seq_one_letter_code
_entity_poly.pdbx_strand_id
1 'polypeptide(L)'
;MKNRKPKLPATFATSQQGVVLLEALIAMLIFSMGILAVVGMQAAMIKNTTDSKFRSEASFIAQKRLGDMWANPTNLGGFVETNTDISNLLPSGTRTVVLNSATQVTVTVTWAQPGQSGTHNYQTTARIAGG
;
A
#
# COMPACT_ATOMS: atom_id res chain seq x y z
N MET A 1 79.13 42.21 13.68
CA MET A 1 77.88 42.27 12.87
C MET A 1 76.91 41.22 13.41
N LYS A 2 75.69 41.63 13.82
CA LYS A 2 74.68 40.81 14.52
C LYS A 2 73.70 40.20 13.50
N ASN A 3 73.78 38.90 13.22
CA ASN A 3 72.80 38.20 12.39
C ASN A 3 71.59 37.75 13.22
N ARG A 4 70.42 38.38 13.00
CA ARG A 4 69.15 38.02 13.64
C ARG A 4 68.51 36.87 12.85
N LYS A 5 68.28 35.73 13.50
CA LYS A 5 67.48 34.63 12.93
C LYS A 5 65.99 35.05 12.87
N PRO A 6 65.28 34.83 11.75
CA PRO A 6 63.84 35.09 11.68
C PRO A 6 63.08 34.07 12.55
N LYS A 7 62.17 34.56 13.42
CA LYS A 7 61.25 33.71 14.17
C LYS A 7 60.03 33.43 13.28
N LEU A 8 59.86 32.17 12.88
CA LEU A 8 58.68 31.69 12.16
C LEU A 8 57.44 31.81 13.05
N PRO A 9 56.26 32.17 12.52
CA PRO A 9 55.03 32.24 13.28
C PRO A 9 54.64 30.83 13.75
N ALA A 10 54.41 30.67 15.06
CA ALA A 10 53.84 29.45 15.61
C ALA A 10 52.38 29.33 15.16
N THR A 11 52.07 28.33 14.34
CA THR A 11 50.69 27.99 14.01
C THR A 11 50.07 27.37 15.26
N PHE A 12 49.06 28.02 15.84
CA PHE A 12 48.27 27.43 16.92
C PHE A 12 47.47 26.26 16.36
N ALA A 13 48.03 25.05 16.40
CA ALA A 13 47.24 23.84 16.22
C ALA A 13 46.40 23.66 17.49
N THR A 14 45.13 24.05 17.42
CA THR A 14 44.18 23.73 18.50
C THR A 14 43.96 22.23 18.51
N SER A 15 44.32 21.59 19.63
CA SER A 15 44.01 20.18 19.87
C SER A 15 42.58 20.13 20.38
N GLN A 16 41.64 19.78 19.52
CA GLN A 16 40.25 19.56 19.88
C GLN A 16 40.16 18.30 20.75
N GLN A 17 40.13 18.48 22.07
CA GLN A 17 40.06 17.40 23.05
C GLN A 17 38.91 17.65 24.01
N GLY A 18 37.87 16.81 23.94
CA GLY A 18 36.87 16.72 25.01
C GLY A 18 35.44 16.35 24.60
N VAL A 19 35.04 16.53 23.34
CA VAL A 19 33.61 16.41 22.94
C VAL A 19 33.30 15.18 22.05
N VAL A 20 34.31 14.39 21.66
CA VAL A 20 34.15 13.26 20.71
C VAL A 20 33.10 12.23 21.15
N LEU A 21 33.03 11.91 22.45
CA LEU A 21 32.04 10.96 22.95
C LEU A 21 30.61 11.53 22.88
N LEU A 22 30.44 12.83 23.15
CA LEU A 22 29.16 13.50 23.03
C LEU A 22 28.74 13.61 21.55
N GLU A 23 29.67 13.93 20.65
CA GLU A 23 29.43 13.96 19.20
C GLU A 23 28.98 12.58 18.69
N ALA A 24 29.66 11.51 19.11
CA ALA A 24 29.28 10.14 18.75
C ALA A 24 27.89 9.75 19.29
N LEU A 25 27.56 10.12 20.53
CA LEU A 25 26.24 9.86 21.11
C LEU A 25 25.12 10.63 20.39
N ILE A 26 25.36 11.90 20.04
CA ILE A 26 24.40 12.71 19.28
C ILE A 26 24.23 12.13 17.88
N ALA A 27 25.33 11.74 17.21
CA ALA A 27 25.28 11.11 15.89
C ALA A 27 24.51 9.78 15.92
N MET A 28 24.76 8.91 16.91
CA MET A 28 24.03 7.66 17.10
C MET A 28 22.55 7.91 17.40
N LEU A 29 22.23 8.92 18.23
CA LEU A 29 20.85 9.28 18.54
C LEU A 29 20.09 9.71 17.27
N ILE A 30 20.63 10.66 16.51
CA ILE A 30 20.02 11.14 15.27
C ILE A 30 19.90 10.00 14.25
N PHE A 31 20.95 9.18 14.12
CA PHE A 31 20.95 8.02 13.21
C PHE A 31 19.87 7.01 13.59
N SER A 32 19.72 6.69 14.88
CA SER A 32 18.68 5.78 15.35
C SER A 32 17.26 6.30 15.09
N MET A 33 17.02 7.60 15.26
CA MET A 33 15.75 8.25 14.89
C MET A 33 15.49 8.13 13.39
N GLY A 34 16.52 8.29 12.57
CA GLY A 34 16.45 8.11 11.12
C GLY A 34 16.01 6.70 10.72
N ILE A 35 16.58 5.66 11.35
CA ILE A 35 16.18 4.26 11.09
C ILE A 35 14.72 4.02 11.49
N LEU A 36 14.29 4.48 12.66
CA LEU A 36 12.90 4.34 13.10
C LEU A 36 11.92 5.02 12.14
N ALA A 37 12.26 6.22 11.65
CA ALA A 37 11.45 6.93 10.66
C ALA A 37 11.29 6.12 9.36
N VAL A 38 12.39 5.54 8.86
CA VAL A 38 12.38 4.70 7.65
C VAL A 38 11.57 3.42 7.86
N VAL A 39 11.71 2.74 9.01
CA VAL A 39 10.92 1.55 9.34
C VAL A 39 9.42 1.87 9.41
N GLY A 40 9.05 3.02 10.02
CA GLY A 40 7.67 3.49 10.05
C GLY A 40 7.09 3.71 8.65
N MET A 41 7.85 4.35 7.75
CA MET A 41 7.46 4.51 6.35
C MET A 41 7.35 3.17 5.63
N GLN A 42 8.28 2.23 5.86
CA GLN A 42 8.23 0.89 5.27
C GLN A 42 6.96 0.14 5.70
N ALA A 43 6.62 0.17 6.98
CA ALA A 43 5.39 -0.45 7.49
C ALA A 43 4.12 0.14 6.83
N ALA A 44 4.06 1.47 6.69
CA ALA A 44 2.94 2.14 6.02
C ALA A 44 2.86 1.78 4.53
N MET A 45 3.99 1.70 3.83
CA MET A 45 4.06 1.30 2.43
C MET A 45 3.59 -0.15 2.22
N ILE A 46 3.98 -1.09 3.09
CA ILE A 46 3.54 -2.49 3.03
C ILE A 46 2.03 -2.59 3.16
N LYS A 47 1.44 -1.85 4.11
CA LYS A 47 -0.02 -1.80 4.27
C LYS A 47 -0.70 -1.28 3.00
N ASN A 48 -0.28 -0.12 2.49
CA ASN A 48 -0.87 0.47 1.27
C ASN A 48 -0.74 -0.45 0.04
N THR A 49 0.39 -1.15 -0.08
CA THR A 49 0.63 -2.12 -1.18
C THR A 49 -0.33 -3.30 -1.07
N THR A 50 -0.52 -3.82 0.15
CA THR A 50 -1.44 -4.92 0.42
C THR A 50 -2.89 -4.53 0.14
N ASP A 51 -3.31 -3.34 0.58
CA ASP A 51 -4.66 -2.80 0.32
C ASP A 51 -4.92 -2.65 -1.19
N SER A 52 -3.93 -2.11 -1.91
CA SER A 52 -3.98 -1.94 -3.37
C SER A 52 -4.05 -3.28 -4.10
N LYS A 53 -3.31 -4.29 -3.62
CA LYS A 53 -3.36 -5.65 -4.17
C LYS A 53 -4.76 -6.25 -4.04
N PHE A 54 -5.36 -6.23 -2.85
CA PHE A 54 -6.71 -6.77 -2.67
C PHE A 54 -7.76 -6.03 -3.49
N ARG A 55 -7.65 -4.70 -3.63
CA ARG A 55 -8.54 -3.94 -4.51
C ARG A 55 -8.38 -4.33 -5.98
N SER A 56 -7.16 -4.58 -6.43
CA SER A 56 -6.89 -5.05 -7.79
C SER A 56 -7.46 -6.46 -8.03
N GLU A 57 -7.28 -7.38 -7.09
CA GLU A 57 -7.86 -8.72 -7.13
C GLU A 57 -9.40 -8.68 -7.13
N ALA A 58 -10.01 -7.85 -6.28
CA ALA A 58 -11.46 -7.64 -6.26
C ALA A 58 -11.98 -7.12 -7.61
N SER A 59 -11.27 -6.16 -8.21
CA SER A 59 -11.59 -5.65 -9.53
C SER A 59 -11.50 -6.75 -10.60
N PHE A 60 -10.45 -7.55 -10.58
CA PHE A 60 -10.28 -8.66 -11.51
C PHE A 60 -11.40 -9.70 -11.36
N ILE A 61 -11.76 -10.07 -10.13
CA ILE A 61 -12.87 -11.02 -9.85
C ILE A 61 -14.19 -10.49 -10.42
N ALA A 62 -14.49 -9.21 -10.19
CA ALA A 62 -15.71 -8.58 -10.68
C ALA A 62 -15.73 -8.48 -12.22
N GLN A 63 -14.61 -8.08 -12.83
CA GLN A 63 -14.47 -8.00 -14.28
C GLN A 63 -14.57 -9.36 -14.95
N LYS A 64 -13.94 -10.39 -14.37
CA LYS A 64 -14.09 -11.78 -14.83
C LYS A 64 -15.55 -12.21 -14.80
N ARG A 65 -16.25 -11.94 -13.69
CA ARG A 65 -17.68 -12.27 -13.55
C ARG A 65 -18.52 -11.56 -14.60
N LEU A 66 -18.26 -10.28 -14.85
CA LEU A 66 -18.90 -9.56 -15.95
C LEU A 66 -18.59 -10.20 -17.31
N GLY A 67 -17.34 -10.60 -17.56
CA GLY A 67 -16.95 -11.31 -18.78
C GLY A 67 -17.76 -12.58 -19.02
N ASP A 68 -17.99 -13.39 -17.97
CA ASP A 68 -18.83 -14.59 -18.06
C ASP A 68 -20.28 -14.25 -18.46
N MET A 69 -20.80 -13.12 -17.98
CA MET A 69 -22.15 -12.64 -18.31
C MET A 69 -22.24 -12.10 -19.74
N TRP A 70 -21.19 -11.45 -20.24
CA TRP A 70 -21.09 -11.05 -21.64
C TRP A 70 -21.02 -12.25 -22.59
N ALA A 71 -20.41 -13.36 -22.14
CA ALA A 71 -20.37 -14.60 -22.90
C ALA A 71 -21.73 -15.33 -22.96
N ASN A 72 -22.62 -15.09 -21.99
CA ASN A 72 -23.98 -15.64 -21.97
C ASN A 72 -25.03 -14.56 -21.64
N PRO A 73 -25.27 -13.62 -22.58
CA PRO A 73 -26.16 -12.47 -22.35
C PRO A 73 -27.64 -12.86 -22.28
N THR A 74 -28.00 -14.07 -22.72
CA THR A 74 -29.37 -14.57 -22.70
C THR A 74 -29.82 -15.08 -21.34
N ASN A 75 -28.89 -15.41 -20.43
CA ASN A 75 -29.18 -15.97 -19.10
C ASN A 75 -28.65 -15.10 -17.96
N LEU A 76 -28.82 -13.78 -18.01
CA LEU A 76 -28.33 -12.90 -16.94
C LEU A 76 -28.93 -13.21 -15.56
N GLY A 77 -30.16 -13.73 -15.52
CA GLY A 77 -30.83 -14.16 -14.29
C GLY A 77 -30.10 -15.28 -13.54
N GLY A 78 -29.44 -16.18 -14.27
CA GLY A 78 -28.67 -17.28 -13.66
C GLY A 78 -27.36 -16.83 -12.99
N PHE A 79 -26.93 -15.59 -13.21
CA PHE A 79 -25.73 -15.01 -12.58
C PHE A 79 -26.04 -14.19 -11.33
N VAL A 80 -27.32 -13.92 -11.03
CA VAL A 80 -27.73 -13.21 -9.81
C VAL A 80 -27.30 -14.04 -8.62
N GLU A 81 -26.56 -13.42 -7.72
CA GLU A 81 -26.03 -14.09 -6.55
C GLU A 81 -25.93 -13.10 -5.40
N THR A 82 -26.13 -13.57 -4.18
CA THR A 82 -26.10 -12.73 -2.97
C THR A 82 -25.11 -13.31 -1.99
N ASN A 83 -24.10 -12.52 -1.61
CA ASN A 83 -23.06 -12.89 -0.65
C ASN A 83 -22.42 -14.26 -0.94
N THR A 84 -22.16 -14.56 -2.22
CA THR A 84 -21.45 -15.78 -2.60
C THR A 84 -20.07 -15.74 -2.01
N ASP A 85 -19.70 -16.79 -1.27
CA ASP A 85 -18.40 -16.87 -0.61
C ASP A 85 -17.29 -16.95 -1.66
N ILE A 86 -16.33 -16.04 -1.55
CA ILE A 86 -15.10 -16.00 -2.32
C ILE A 86 -13.90 -15.86 -1.38
N SER A 87 -14.03 -16.35 -0.14
CA SER A 87 -12.97 -16.38 0.88
C SER A 87 -11.66 -17.03 0.42
N ASN A 88 -11.75 -17.96 -0.55
CA ASN A 88 -10.60 -18.59 -1.19
C ASN A 88 -9.77 -17.63 -2.08
N LEU A 89 -10.34 -16.49 -2.46
CA LEU A 89 -9.70 -15.49 -3.33
C LEU A 89 -9.37 -14.20 -2.58
N LEU A 90 -10.24 -13.79 -1.65
CA LEU A 90 -10.07 -12.59 -0.84
C LEU A 90 -10.42 -12.88 0.62
N PRO A 91 -9.68 -12.33 1.61
CA PRO A 91 -9.99 -12.53 3.03
C PRO A 91 -11.42 -12.09 3.39
N SER A 92 -12.22 -13.01 3.94
CA SER A 92 -13.64 -12.81 4.25
C SER A 92 -14.43 -12.23 3.07
N GLY A 93 -14.04 -12.60 1.85
CA GLY A 93 -14.57 -12.00 0.64
C GLY A 93 -15.94 -12.53 0.25
N THR A 94 -16.84 -11.65 -0.18
CA THR A 94 -18.12 -12.05 -0.78
C THR A 94 -18.37 -11.36 -2.11
N ARG A 95 -19.12 -12.02 -3.00
CA ARG A 95 -19.56 -11.47 -4.27
C ARG A 95 -21.08 -11.45 -4.36
N THR A 96 -21.61 -10.33 -4.81
CA THR A 96 -23.04 -10.12 -5.04
C THR A 96 -23.24 -9.56 -6.44
N VAL A 97 -24.17 -10.14 -7.19
CA VAL A 97 -24.53 -9.73 -8.54
C VAL A 97 -26.01 -9.41 -8.56
N VAL A 98 -26.33 -8.19 -8.97
CA VAL A 98 -27.71 -7.68 -9.03
C VAL A 98 -28.02 -7.16 -10.43
N LEU A 99 -29.20 -7.54 -10.93
CA LEU A 99 -29.78 -6.96 -12.14
C LEU A 99 -30.50 -5.66 -11.76
N ASN A 100 -29.99 -4.52 -12.22
CA ASN A 100 -30.67 -3.23 -12.02
C ASN A 100 -31.76 -3.02 -13.09
N SER A 101 -31.62 -3.67 -14.25
CA SER A 101 -32.61 -3.75 -15.32
C SER A 101 -32.34 -4.97 -16.19
N ALA A 102 -33.19 -5.22 -17.21
CA ALA A 102 -33.05 -6.35 -18.12
C ALA A 102 -31.66 -6.45 -18.80
N THR A 103 -30.95 -5.33 -18.96
CA THR A 103 -29.64 -5.28 -19.62
C THR A 103 -28.58 -4.61 -18.76
N GLN A 104 -28.80 -4.33 -17.48
CA GLN A 104 -27.81 -3.65 -16.63
C GLN A 104 -27.57 -4.45 -15.37
N VAL A 105 -26.30 -4.73 -15.11
CA VAL A 105 -25.87 -5.58 -14.01
C VAL A 105 -24.82 -4.86 -13.19
N THR A 106 -24.96 -4.96 -11.88
CA THR A 106 -23.98 -4.51 -10.90
C THR A 106 -23.34 -5.73 -10.25
N VAL A 107 -22.01 -5.78 -10.27
CA VAL A 107 -21.21 -6.76 -9.53
C VAL A 107 -20.52 -6.04 -8.39
N THR A 108 -20.76 -6.52 -7.18
CA THR A 108 -20.22 -6.00 -5.93
C THR A 108 -19.35 -7.09 -5.31
N VAL A 109 -18.10 -6.75 -4.99
CA VAL A 109 -17.14 -7.60 -4.32
C VAL A 109 -16.75 -6.93 -3.01
N THR A 110 -16.96 -7.61 -1.89
CA THR A 110 -16.57 -7.12 -0.57
C THR A 110 -15.47 -8.00 0.02
N TRP A 111 -14.61 -7.43 0.87
CA TRP A 111 -13.57 -8.17 1.60
C TRP A 111 -13.21 -7.47 2.91
N ALA A 112 -12.67 -8.20 3.88
CA ALA A 112 -12.20 -7.64 5.15
C ALA A 112 -10.81 -8.18 5.48
N GLN A 113 -9.87 -7.28 5.75
CA GLN A 113 -8.49 -7.69 6.03
C GLN A 113 -8.36 -8.27 7.44
N PRO A 114 -7.55 -9.33 7.64
CA PRO A 114 -7.30 -9.89 8.96
C PRO A 114 -6.72 -8.82 9.89
N GLY A 115 -7.37 -8.58 11.02
CA GLY A 115 -6.93 -7.59 12.03
C GLY A 115 -7.32 -6.13 11.76
N GLN A 116 -8.07 -5.82 10.70
CA GLN A 116 -8.65 -4.50 10.48
C GLN A 116 -10.16 -4.50 10.67
N SER A 117 -10.67 -3.62 11.52
CA SER A 117 -12.10 -3.37 11.67
C SER A 117 -12.60 -2.53 10.50
N GLY A 118 -13.10 -3.17 9.45
CA GLY A 118 -13.69 -2.49 8.29
C GLY A 118 -13.88 -3.41 7.10
N THR A 119 -15.08 -3.37 6.49
CA THR A 119 -15.34 -4.07 5.23
C THR A 119 -15.04 -3.14 4.06
N HIS A 120 -14.19 -3.58 3.16
CA HIS A 120 -13.91 -2.92 1.90
C HIS A 120 -14.89 -3.40 0.83
N ASN A 121 -15.16 -2.54 -0.15
CA ASN A 121 -16.08 -2.83 -1.24
C ASN A 121 -15.50 -2.33 -2.57
N TYR A 122 -15.65 -3.14 -3.60
CA TYR A 122 -15.44 -2.80 -4.99
C TYR A 122 -16.72 -3.10 -5.78
N GLN A 123 -17.23 -2.10 -6.49
CA GLN A 123 -18.45 -2.23 -7.28
C GLN A 123 -18.18 -1.80 -8.72
N THR A 124 -18.74 -2.55 -9.66
CA THR A 124 -18.72 -2.22 -11.09
C THR A 124 -20.09 -2.50 -11.69
N THR A 125 -20.50 -1.65 -12.61
CA THR A 125 -21.78 -1.78 -13.31
C THR A 125 -21.52 -1.82 -14.80
N ALA A 126 -22.14 -2.78 -15.48
CA ALA A 126 -22.06 -2.92 -16.92
C ALA A 126 -23.45 -3.02 -17.54
N ARG A 127 -23.55 -2.55 -18.78
CA ARG A 127 -24.70 -2.83 -19.63
C ARG A 127 -24.37 -4.01 -20.54
N ILE A 128 -25.19 -5.04 -20.52
CA ILE A 128 -25.09 -6.24 -21.34
C ILE A 128 -26.33 -6.26 -22.22
N ALA A 129 -26.19 -5.76 -23.45
CA ALA A 129 -27.22 -5.91 -24.47
C ALA A 129 -26.88 -7.15 -25.29
N GLY A 130 -27.83 -8.09 -25.39
CA GLY A 130 -27.75 -9.15 -26.39
C GLY A 130 -27.75 -8.51 -27.78
N GLY A 131 -26.86 -8.99 -28.66
CA GLY A 131 -26.86 -8.61 -30.07
C GLY A 131 -28.13 -9.03 -30.79
#